data_AF-A0AB74V1Z6-F1
#
_entry.id   AF-A0AB74V1Z6-F1
#
_cell.length_a   1.000
_cell.length_b   1.000
_cell.length_c   1.000
_cell.angle_alpha   90.00
_cell.angle_beta   90.00
_cell.angle_gamma   90.00
#
_symmetry.space_group_name_H-M   'P 1'
#
loop_
_entity.id
_entity.type
_entity.pdbx_description
1 polymer ?
#
loop_
_entity_poly.entity_id
_entity_poly.type
_entity_poly.pdbx_seq_one_letter_code
_entity_poly.pdbx_strand_id
1 'polypeptide(L)'
;MKRNKLVTLAILLAVPLAACMQPQDAGEAPPANPANSPDLSEACSSVDAETGALVPFARLIQVHVELRYRVDYLNEFNDNDGTASNRTEMHALVQGSADLLACTWKEFGYNQYMFHPAREDELPPFPAPASGTVSLKGLRTGRAVVHGETITTKETVQASGKLRGITLSVPTRDGTMPDGDGTCIEVGFDAPMSGNWTLDVASTDGTRKHEERSPESLEGSVYSAFAVRTYDAGESEFINHSLTLCDGPRNRPDQMTQGLPAGGMTISPDESVWTRSGEWVGHNTVPAEHRYIDFSLKVVPRTLPYPNP
;
A
#
# COMPACT_ATOMS: atom_id res chain seq x y z
N MET A 1 -35.58 -28.23 50.60
CA MET A 1 -36.47 -29.35 50.20
C MET A 1 -36.89 -29.17 48.75
N LYS A 2 -36.73 -30.22 47.92
CA LYS A 2 -37.28 -30.44 46.54
C LYS A 2 -36.79 -29.46 45.44
N ARG A 3 -35.86 -29.85 44.54
CA ARG A 3 -35.91 -30.70 43.30
C ARG A 3 -36.32 -29.95 42.02
N ASN A 4 -35.42 -29.88 41.03
CA ASN A 4 -35.54 -30.46 39.67
C ASN A 4 -34.28 -30.10 38.81
N LYS A 5 -33.41 -31.07 38.48
CA LYS A 5 -33.31 -31.94 37.26
C LYS A 5 -32.62 -31.23 36.07
N LEU A 6 -31.35 -31.56 35.76
CA LEU A 6 -30.81 -32.56 34.78
C LEU A 6 -31.14 -32.20 33.31
N VAL A 7 -30.21 -32.19 32.35
CA VAL A 7 -29.59 -33.36 31.65
C VAL A 7 -28.26 -32.90 30.99
N THR A 8 -27.08 -33.43 31.34
CA THR A 8 -26.33 -34.61 30.83
C THR A 8 -25.73 -34.50 29.42
N LEU A 9 -24.40 -34.41 29.41
CA LEU A 9 -23.45 -34.41 28.29
C LEU A 9 -22.93 -35.84 28.07
N ALA A 10 -22.74 -36.28 26.82
CA ALA A 10 -22.06 -37.54 26.51
C ALA A 10 -20.96 -37.32 25.46
N ILE A 11 -19.75 -37.72 25.83
CA ILE A 11 -18.51 -37.79 25.05
C ILE A 11 -18.38 -39.22 24.53
N LEU A 12 -17.90 -39.44 23.29
CA LEU A 12 -16.87 -40.47 23.01
C LEU A 12 -16.31 -40.44 21.57
N LEU A 13 -14.97 -40.44 21.56
CA LEU A 13 -13.95 -40.70 20.54
C LEU A 13 -14.26 -41.67 19.40
N ALA A 14 -13.66 -41.42 18.23
CA ALA A 14 -12.82 -42.41 17.50
C ALA A 14 -12.03 -41.77 16.33
N VAL A 15 -10.76 -42.14 16.20
CA VAL A 15 -9.91 -42.04 14.98
C VAL A 15 -9.39 -43.46 14.73
N PRO A 16 -9.44 -44.01 13.49
CA PRO A 16 -8.19 -44.23 12.75
C PRO A 16 -8.24 -44.16 11.20
N LEU A 17 -7.11 -43.69 10.66
CA LEU A 17 -6.34 -44.03 9.44
C LEU A 17 -6.92 -44.88 8.28
N ALA A 18 -6.82 -44.28 7.08
CA ALA A 18 -6.31 -44.78 5.78
C ALA A 18 -6.83 -46.10 5.14
N ALA A 19 -7.44 -45.96 3.95
CA ALA A 19 -7.29 -46.90 2.82
C ALA A 19 -7.67 -46.21 1.49
N CYS A 20 -6.84 -46.39 0.46
CA CYS A 20 -7.08 -45.98 -0.92
C CYS A 20 -8.24 -46.77 -1.56
N MET A 21 -9.17 -46.09 -2.22
CA MET A 21 -9.88 -46.62 -3.39
C MET A 21 -10.00 -45.51 -4.44
N GLN A 22 -9.54 -45.84 -5.65
CA GLN A 22 -9.64 -45.07 -6.88
C GLN A 22 -10.96 -45.46 -7.60
N PRO A 23 -11.33 -44.79 -8.71
CA PRO A 23 -12.55 -44.02 -8.87
C PRO A 23 -13.64 -44.77 -9.64
N GLN A 24 -14.92 -44.48 -9.39
CA GLN A 24 -15.96 -44.59 -10.41
C GLN A 24 -17.24 -43.87 -9.97
N ASP A 25 -17.82 -43.16 -10.95
CA ASP A 25 -19.10 -42.44 -10.95
C ASP A 25 -19.16 -41.08 -10.23
N ALA A 26 -18.28 -40.17 -10.64
CA ALA A 26 -18.67 -38.77 -10.75
C ALA A 26 -19.46 -38.62 -12.06
N GLY A 27 -20.79 -38.75 -11.96
CA GLY A 27 -21.68 -38.34 -13.05
C GLY A 27 -21.34 -36.93 -13.49
N GLU A 28 -21.24 -36.75 -14.81
CA GLU A 28 -20.91 -35.49 -15.46
C GLU A 28 -21.61 -34.32 -14.78
N ALA A 29 -20.83 -33.47 -14.14
CA ALA A 29 -21.28 -32.12 -13.83
C ALA A 29 -21.70 -31.49 -15.18
N PRO A 30 -22.91 -30.91 -15.28
CA PRO A 30 -23.34 -30.32 -16.53
C PRO A 30 -22.30 -29.29 -16.98
N PRO A 31 -21.95 -29.25 -18.28
CA PRO A 31 -20.98 -28.29 -18.77
C PRO A 31 -21.46 -26.90 -18.36
N ALA A 32 -20.57 -26.14 -17.71
CA ALA A 32 -20.84 -24.75 -17.38
C ALA A 32 -21.31 -24.05 -18.65
N ASN A 33 -22.58 -23.66 -18.69
CA ASN A 33 -23.15 -22.92 -19.80
C ASN A 33 -22.34 -21.62 -19.94
N PRO A 34 -21.68 -21.35 -21.07
CA PRO A 34 -20.91 -20.12 -21.27
C PRO A 34 -21.80 -18.86 -21.30
N ALA A 35 -23.12 -19.02 -21.23
CA ALA A 35 -24.11 -17.95 -21.35
C ALA A 35 -24.27 -17.05 -20.12
N ASN A 36 -23.69 -17.39 -18.96
CA ASN A 36 -23.80 -16.59 -17.73
C ASN A 36 -22.47 -15.98 -17.27
N SER A 37 -21.55 -15.73 -18.20
CA SER A 37 -20.50 -14.73 -17.94
C SER A 37 -21.13 -13.36 -18.22
N PRO A 38 -21.26 -12.44 -17.26
CA PRO A 38 -21.74 -11.09 -17.57
C PRO A 38 -20.92 -10.51 -18.73
N ASP A 39 -21.61 -9.92 -19.71
CA ASP A 39 -20.96 -9.38 -20.89
C ASP A 39 -20.02 -8.24 -20.47
N LEU A 40 -18.73 -8.42 -20.76
CA LEU A 40 -17.63 -7.53 -20.37
C LEU A 40 -17.76 -6.12 -20.98
N SER A 41 -18.76 -5.90 -21.84
CA SER A 41 -19.12 -4.63 -22.47
C SER A 41 -19.81 -3.66 -21.49
N GLU A 42 -20.44 -4.15 -20.41
CA GLU A 42 -21.25 -3.30 -19.51
C GLU A 42 -20.43 -2.51 -18.48
N ALA A 43 -19.27 -3.02 -18.04
CA ALA A 43 -18.44 -2.37 -17.00
C ALA A 43 -17.87 -1.01 -17.43
N CYS A 44 -17.74 -0.80 -18.75
CA CYS A 44 -17.27 0.44 -19.37
C CYS A 44 -18.37 1.11 -20.19
N SER A 45 -19.63 0.97 -19.73
CA SER A 45 -20.82 1.57 -20.30
C SER A 45 -21.43 2.60 -19.34
N SER A 46 -22.06 3.63 -19.90
CA SER A 46 -22.86 4.64 -19.19
C SER A 46 -24.34 4.40 -19.46
N VAL A 47 -25.21 4.86 -18.57
CA VAL A 47 -26.66 4.82 -18.83
C VAL A 47 -27.06 6.06 -19.61
N ASP A 48 -27.69 5.87 -20.77
CA ASP A 48 -28.32 6.93 -21.52
C ASP A 48 -29.51 7.51 -20.72
N ALA A 49 -29.48 8.82 -20.47
CA ALA A 49 -30.43 9.46 -19.58
C ALA A 49 -31.87 9.51 -20.13
N GLU A 50 -32.04 9.42 -21.46
CA GLU A 50 -33.35 9.53 -22.11
C GLU A 50 -34.01 8.14 -22.26
N THR A 51 -33.21 7.13 -22.57
CA THR A 51 -33.69 5.78 -22.92
C THR A 51 -33.46 4.76 -21.81
N GLY A 52 -32.59 5.06 -20.85
CA GLY A 52 -32.16 4.12 -19.81
C GLY A 52 -31.29 2.97 -20.33
N ALA A 53 -30.90 2.99 -21.60
CA ALA A 53 -30.07 1.95 -22.21
C ALA A 53 -28.60 2.09 -21.80
N LEU A 54 -27.88 0.97 -21.72
CA LEU A 54 -26.43 0.98 -21.57
C LEU A 54 -25.77 1.37 -22.90
N VAL A 55 -24.91 2.37 -22.86
CA VAL A 55 -24.12 2.86 -23.99
C VAL A 55 -22.64 2.72 -23.66
N PRO A 56 -21.88 1.91 -24.41
CA PRO A 56 -20.43 1.79 -24.23
C PRO A 56 -19.76 3.16 -24.39
N PHE A 57 -18.99 3.59 -23.39
CA PHE A 57 -18.23 4.85 -23.45
C PHE A 57 -16.71 4.62 -23.46
N ALA A 58 -16.26 3.45 -22.98
CA ALA A 58 -14.85 3.14 -22.83
C ALA A 58 -14.56 1.67 -23.19
N ARG A 59 -13.28 1.38 -23.41
CA ARG A 59 -12.76 0.03 -23.63
C ARG A 59 -12.28 -0.56 -22.31
N LEU A 60 -12.69 -1.78 -21.99
CA LEU A 60 -12.11 -2.53 -20.88
C LEU A 60 -10.71 -3.06 -21.24
N ILE A 61 -9.73 -2.75 -20.41
CA ILE A 61 -8.35 -3.20 -20.50
C ILE A 61 -7.88 -3.83 -19.19
N GLN A 62 -6.78 -4.56 -19.24
CA GLN A 62 -6.03 -5.01 -18.07
C GLN A 62 -4.67 -4.31 -18.06
N VAL A 63 -4.25 -3.89 -16.88
CA VAL A 63 -2.91 -3.36 -16.64
C VAL A 63 -2.18 -4.24 -15.63
N HIS A 64 -0.87 -4.37 -15.84
CA HIS A 64 0.06 -4.95 -14.89
C HIS A 64 0.88 -3.82 -14.27
N VAL A 65 0.96 -3.79 -12.95
CA VAL A 65 1.66 -2.79 -12.16
C VAL A 65 2.81 -3.45 -11.42
N GLU A 66 3.97 -2.80 -11.43
CA GLU A 66 5.10 -3.12 -10.57
C GLU A 66 5.47 -1.85 -9.78
N LEU A 67 5.62 -1.99 -8.47
CA LEU A 67 6.01 -0.92 -7.57
C LEU A 67 7.15 -1.38 -6.67
N ARG A 68 8.20 -0.58 -6.58
CA ARG A 68 9.20 -0.64 -5.53
C ARG A 68 9.43 0.77 -5.00
N TYR A 69 8.92 1.01 -3.81
CA TYR A 69 9.05 2.28 -3.10
C TYR A 69 9.95 2.09 -1.89
N ARG A 70 11.15 2.67 -1.95
CA ARG A 70 12.15 2.63 -0.87
C ARG A 70 12.28 4.01 -0.26
N VAL A 71 12.38 4.05 1.06
CA VAL A 71 12.67 5.28 1.78
C VAL A 71 13.76 5.05 2.80
N ASP A 72 14.76 5.92 2.79
CA ASP A 72 15.90 5.90 3.70
C ASP A 72 15.88 7.19 4.55
N TYR A 73 16.01 7.05 5.87
CA TYR A 73 16.05 8.16 6.81
C TYR A 73 17.39 8.19 7.54
N LEU A 74 17.98 9.36 7.63
CA LEU A 74 19.09 9.62 8.53
C LEU A 74 18.96 11.00 9.14
N ASN A 75 18.89 11.04 10.46
CA ASN A 75 18.96 12.29 11.22
C ASN A 75 19.97 12.15 12.36
N GLU A 76 20.83 13.17 12.48
CA GLU A 76 21.86 13.24 13.50
C GLU A 76 21.74 14.58 14.21
N PHE A 77 21.70 14.51 15.54
CA PHE A 77 21.71 15.66 16.42
C PHE A 77 22.85 15.49 17.42
N ASN A 78 23.61 16.56 17.63
CA ASN A 78 24.63 16.65 18.67
C ASN A 78 24.64 18.10 19.16
N ASP A 79 24.53 18.30 20.47
CA ASP A 79 24.46 19.63 21.07
C ASP A 79 25.83 20.32 21.27
N ASN A 80 26.92 19.68 20.82
CA ASN A 80 28.30 20.18 20.82
C ASN A 80 28.93 20.45 22.20
N ASP A 81 28.14 20.66 23.25
CA ASP A 81 28.60 20.70 24.64
C ASP A 81 28.64 19.29 25.27
N GLY A 82 28.11 18.28 24.56
CA GLY A 82 28.13 16.89 24.95
C GLY A 82 27.07 16.54 25.98
N THR A 83 26.05 17.37 26.17
CA THR A 83 24.93 17.05 27.06
C THR A 83 23.89 16.16 26.39
N ALA A 84 23.83 16.08 25.06
CA ALA A 84 22.83 15.33 24.32
C ALA A 84 23.27 15.03 22.89
N SER A 85 23.08 13.78 22.49
CA SER A 85 23.25 13.36 21.10
C SER A 85 22.17 12.35 20.74
N ASN A 86 21.74 12.39 19.48
CA ASN A 86 20.78 11.45 18.93
C ASN A 86 21.19 11.09 17.50
N ARG A 87 21.12 9.81 17.16
CA ARG A 87 21.21 9.35 15.77
C ARG A 87 20.04 8.43 15.50
N THR A 88 19.26 8.75 14.48
CA THR A 88 18.15 7.94 13.98
C THR A 88 18.42 7.51 12.56
N GLU A 89 18.36 6.21 12.31
CA GLU A 89 18.47 5.59 10.99
C GLU A 89 17.26 4.69 10.77
N MET A 90 16.56 4.87 9.65
CA MET A 90 15.39 4.05 9.31
C MET A 90 15.35 3.72 7.82
N HIS A 91 14.78 2.55 7.52
CA HIS A 91 14.56 2.07 6.16
C HIS A 91 13.16 1.49 6.04
N ALA A 92 12.42 1.98 5.04
CA ALA A 92 11.15 1.43 4.63
C ALA A 92 11.24 0.91 3.19
N LEU A 93 10.57 -0.21 2.93
CA LEU A 93 10.45 -0.77 1.59
C LEU A 93 9.05 -1.35 1.40
N VAL A 94 8.36 -0.86 0.39
CA VAL A 94 7.17 -1.50 -0.19
C VAL A 94 7.57 -1.99 -1.58
N GLN A 95 7.42 -3.29 -1.84
CA GLN A 95 7.67 -3.85 -3.16
C GLN A 95 6.61 -4.86 -3.54
N GLY A 96 6.18 -4.84 -4.79
CA GLY A 96 5.23 -5.81 -5.29
C GLY A 96 4.70 -5.50 -6.68
N SER A 97 3.72 -6.28 -7.07
CA SER A 97 3.02 -6.16 -8.34
C SER A 97 1.54 -6.41 -8.15
N ALA A 98 0.72 -5.89 -9.06
CA ALA A 98 -0.71 -6.17 -9.12
C ALA A 98 -1.21 -6.17 -10.57
N ASP A 99 -2.19 -7.01 -10.86
CA ASP A 99 -2.96 -6.94 -12.10
C ASP A 99 -4.30 -6.26 -11.80
N LEU A 100 -4.65 -5.25 -12.60
CA LEU A 100 -5.85 -4.43 -12.39
C LEU A 100 -6.64 -4.31 -13.70
N LEU A 101 -7.96 -4.20 -13.58
CA LEU A 101 -8.82 -3.85 -14.71
C LEU A 101 -9.10 -2.34 -14.74
N ALA A 102 -9.21 -1.77 -15.93
CA ALA A 102 -9.52 -0.37 -16.12
C ALA A 102 -10.40 -0.15 -17.36
N CYS A 103 -11.26 0.85 -17.30
CA CYS A 103 -11.92 1.41 -18.47
C CYS A 103 -11.06 2.54 -19.04
N THR A 104 -10.82 2.52 -20.34
CA THR A 104 -10.03 3.55 -21.04
C THR A 104 -10.78 4.15 -22.22
N TRP A 105 -10.68 5.47 -22.36
CA TRP A 105 -11.24 6.23 -23.48
C TRP A 105 -10.29 7.37 -23.87
N LYS A 106 -10.45 7.92 -25.07
CA LYS A 106 -9.66 9.08 -25.51
C LYS A 106 -10.40 10.37 -25.13
N GLU A 107 -9.71 11.25 -24.41
CA GLU A 107 -10.20 12.59 -24.07
C GLU A 107 -9.05 13.59 -24.11
N PHE A 108 -9.29 14.78 -24.65
CA PHE A 108 -8.28 15.86 -24.77
C PHE A 108 -6.95 15.43 -25.43
N GLY A 109 -6.97 14.41 -26.29
CA GLY A 109 -5.78 13.90 -26.99
C GLY A 109 -5.03 12.77 -26.28
N TYR A 110 -5.44 12.36 -25.08
CA TYR A 110 -4.79 11.34 -24.26
C TYR A 110 -5.78 10.24 -23.83
N ASN A 111 -5.28 9.05 -23.50
CA ASN A 111 -6.07 7.98 -22.88
C ASN A 111 -6.32 8.38 -21.43
N GLN A 112 -7.59 8.38 -21.06
CA GLN A 112 -8.03 8.41 -19.68
C GLN A 112 -8.15 6.97 -19.16
N TYR A 113 -8.00 6.80 -17.85
CA TYR A 113 -8.10 5.52 -17.19
C TYR A 113 -9.00 5.66 -15.98
N MET A 114 -9.96 4.75 -15.88
CA MET A 114 -10.81 4.59 -14.71
C MET A 114 -10.60 3.17 -14.18
N PHE A 115 -9.89 3.06 -13.06
CA PHE A 115 -9.56 1.79 -12.41
C PHE A 115 -10.66 1.30 -11.46
N HIS A 116 -11.79 2.01 -11.39
CA HIS A 116 -12.96 1.67 -10.58
C HIS A 116 -14.16 1.50 -11.51
N PRO A 117 -15.02 0.48 -11.36
CA PRO A 117 -16.26 0.45 -12.11
C PRO A 117 -17.12 1.65 -11.69
N ALA A 118 -17.69 2.35 -12.67
CA ALA A 118 -18.60 3.47 -12.43
C ALA A 118 -19.94 2.95 -11.88
N ARG A 119 -20.01 2.68 -10.57
CA ARG A 119 -21.22 2.72 -9.72
C ARG A 119 -20.83 2.53 -8.25
N GLU A 120 -21.14 3.54 -7.45
CA GLU A 120 -20.62 3.73 -6.09
C GLU A 120 -21.07 2.71 -5.03
N ASP A 121 -22.09 1.86 -5.23
CA ASP A 121 -22.63 1.07 -4.10
C ASP A 121 -22.90 -0.44 -4.34
N GLU A 122 -22.82 -0.96 -5.58
CA GLU A 122 -23.38 -2.30 -5.88
C GLU A 122 -22.46 -3.28 -6.63
N LEU A 123 -21.26 -2.87 -7.05
CA LEU A 123 -20.33 -3.79 -7.72
C LEU A 123 -19.12 -4.09 -6.83
N PRO A 124 -18.75 -5.37 -6.66
CA PRO A 124 -17.52 -5.70 -5.95
C PRO A 124 -16.33 -5.06 -6.67
N PRO A 125 -15.31 -4.56 -5.94
CA PRO A 125 -14.10 -4.04 -6.58
C PRO A 125 -13.49 -5.11 -7.48
N PHE A 126 -12.84 -4.69 -8.58
CA PHE A 126 -12.13 -5.63 -9.43
C PHE A 126 -11.13 -6.45 -8.59
N PRO A 127 -10.92 -7.74 -8.90
CA PRO A 127 -9.90 -8.53 -8.26
C PRO A 127 -8.56 -7.84 -8.50
N ALA A 128 -7.92 -7.41 -7.43
CA ALA A 128 -6.62 -6.77 -7.45
C ALA A 128 -5.61 -7.71 -6.78
N PRO A 129 -5.27 -8.87 -7.40
CA PRO A 129 -4.29 -9.76 -6.83
C PRO A 129 -2.95 -9.05 -6.76
N ALA A 130 -2.58 -8.62 -5.55
CA ALA A 130 -1.26 -8.09 -5.29
C ALA A 130 -0.35 -9.20 -4.78
N SER A 131 0.91 -9.13 -5.18
CA SER A 131 1.97 -9.96 -4.62
C SER A 131 3.11 -9.05 -4.21
N GLY A 132 3.66 -9.24 -3.02
CA GLY A 132 4.68 -8.35 -2.53
C GLY A 132 4.87 -8.37 -1.03
N THR A 133 5.76 -7.51 -0.58
CA THR A 133 6.17 -7.40 0.82
C THR A 133 6.33 -5.95 1.22
N VAL A 134 6.08 -5.69 2.49
CA VAL A 134 6.43 -4.44 3.16
C VAL A 134 7.40 -4.72 4.30
N SER A 135 8.33 -3.80 4.53
CA SER A 135 9.21 -3.84 5.71
C SER A 135 9.55 -2.44 6.21
N LEU A 136 9.70 -2.35 7.52
CA LEU A 136 10.18 -1.19 8.25
C LEU A 136 11.28 -1.64 9.21
N LYS A 137 12.45 -1.01 9.15
CA LYS A 137 13.55 -1.22 10.08
C LYS A 137 14.06 0.12 10.56
N GLY A 138 14.34 0.22 11.86
CA GLY A 138 14.83 1.46 12.44
C GLY A 138 15.73 1.23 13.64
N LEU A 139 16.69 2.14 13.83
CA LEU A 139 17.53 2.22 15.01
C LEU A 139 17.66 3.69 15.40
N ARG A 140 17.31 4.02 16.64
CA ARG A 140 17.58 5.32 17.26
C ARG A 140 18.45 5.13 18.48
N THR A 141 19.59 5.80 18.52
CA THR A 141 20.49 5.82 19.68
C THR A 141 20.56 7.21 20.26
N GLY A 142 20.22 7.32 21.54
CA GLY A 142 20.26 8.55 22.29
C GLY A 142 21.30 8.50 23.40
N ARG A 143 21.87 9.65 23.70
CA ARG A 143 22.62 9.91 24.92
C ARG A 143 22.19 11.27 25.45
N ALA A 144 21.93 11.37 26.75
CA ALA A 144 21.64 12.62 27.43
C ALA A 144 22.33 12.67 28.80
N VAL A 145 22.74 13.85 29.24
CA VAL A 145 23.27 14.11 30.58
C VAL A 145 22.23 14.91 31.34
N VAL A 146 21.61 14.29 32.34
CA VAL A 146 20.54 14.91 33.14
C VAL A 146 20.99 14.90 34.59
N HIS A 147 21.09 16.08 35.21
CA HIS A 147 21.56 16.24 36.60
C HIS A 147 22.91 15.56 36.91
N GLY A 148 23.81 15.47 35.92
CA GLY A 148 25.13 14.84 36.05
C GLY A 148 25.14 13.33 35.78
N GLU A 149 23.99 12.71 35.56
CA GLU A 149 23.86 11.30 35.19
C GLU A 149 23.79 11.16 33.66
N THR A 150 24.49 10.18 33.10
CA THR A 150 24.38 9.87 31.67
C THR A 150 23.33 8.80 31.47
N ILE A 151 22.30 9.14 30.69
CA ILE A 151 21.26 8.24 30.22
C ILE A 151 21.56 7.91 28.76
N THR A 152 21.58 6.63 28.42
CA THR A 152 21.66 6.15 27.03
C THR A 152 20.39 5.41 26.68
N THR A 153 19.86 5.67 25.49
CA THR A 153 18.71 4.97 24.93
C THR A 153 19.08 4.27 23.63
N LYS A 154 18.49 3.09 23.41
CA LYS A 154 18.54 2.39 22.14
C LYS A 154 17.12 1.94 21.81
N GLU A 155 16.59 2.47 20.72
CA GLU A 155 15.28 2.09 20.21
C GLU A 155 15.45 1.35 18.89
N THR A 156 14.77 0.23 18.75
CA THR A 156 14.81 -0.59 17.53
C THR A 156 13.40 -0.82 17.04
N VAL A 157 13.18 -0.65 15.73
CA VAL A 157 11.92 -1.03 15.06
C VAL A 157 12.23 -2.12 14.07
N GLN A 158 11.42 -3.17 14.10
CA GLN A 158 11.43 -4.18 13.05
C GLN A 158 9.99 -4.64 12.81
N ALA A 159 9.46 -4.28 11.65
CA ALA A 159 8.14 -4.71 11.20
C ALA A 159 8.15 -5.16 9.75
N SER A 160 7.28 -6.11 9.42
CA SER A 160 7.11 -6.59 8.05
C SER A 160 5.73 -7.17 7.83
N GLY A 161 5.35 -7.31 6.56
CA GLY A 161 4.09 -7.92 6.18
C GLY A 161 4.00 -8.17 4.69
N LYS A 162 2.82 -8.62 4.26
CA LYS A 162 2.51 -8.85 2.85
C LYS A 162 1.82 -7.62 2.29
N LEU A 163 2.13 -7.30 1.03
CA LEU A 163 1.33 -6.36 0.26
C LEU A 163 -0.02 -7.01 -0.04
N ARG A 164 -1.12 -6.40 0.40
CA ARG A 164 -2.50 -6.89 0.18
C ARG A 164 -3.10 -6.34 -1.11
N GLY A 165 -2.76 -5.10 -1.47
CA GLY A 165 -3.34 -4.43 -2.63
C GLY A 165 -2.47 -3.29 -3.16
N ILE A 166 -2.60 -3.03 -4.46
CA ILE A 166 -2.18 -1.77 -5.09
C ILE A 166 -3.42 -1.19 -5.76
N THR A 167 -3.69 0.09 -5.51
CA THR A 167 -4.76 0.83 -6.18
C THR A 167 -4.16 1.90 -7.07
N LEU A 168 -4.86 2.20 -8.15
CA LEU A 168 -4.52 3.29 -9.05
C LEU A 168 -5.72 4.21 -9.18
N SER A 169 -5.47 5.51 -9.18
CA SER A 169 -6.43 6.53 -9.58
C SER A 169 -5.74 7.53 -10.48
N VAL A 170 -6.43 8.01 -11.51
CA VAL A 170 -5.97 9.16 -12.28
C VAL A 170 -6.65 10.37 -11.66
N PRO A 171 -5.95 11.25 -10.93
CA PRO A 171 -6.56 12.46 -10.44
C PRO A 171 -7.07 13.25 -11.64
N THR A 172 -8.35 13.63 -11.61
CA THR A 172 -8.89 14.52 -12.63
C THR A 172 -8.05 15.78 -12.63
N ARG A 173 -7.71 16.30 -13.81
CA ARG A 173 -7.01 17.58 -13.90
C ARG A 173 -7.94 18.69 -13.40
N ASP A 174 -7.90 18.96 -12.10
CA ASP A 174 -8.56 20.10 -11.51
C ASP A 174 -7.61 21.29 -11.45
N GLY A 175 -8.17 22.48 -11.24
CA GLY A 175 -7.42 23.73 -11.20
C GLY A 175 -6.48 23.89 -10.00
N THR A 176 -6.30 22.85 -9.17
CA THR A 176 -5.39 22.87 -8.02
C THR A 176 -4.03 22.23 -8.34
N MET A 177 -3.91 21.51 -9.46
CA MET A 177 -2.62 20.98 -9.89
C MET A 177 -1.71 22.10 -10.41
N PRO A 178 -0.42 22.15 -9.98
CA PRO A 178 0.51 23.16 -10.45
C PRO A 178 0.61 23.19 -11.97
N ASP A 179 0.63 24.40 -12.55
CA ASP A 179 0.89 24.58 -13.97
C ASP A 179 2.21 23.88 -14.36
N GLY A 180 2.12 22.84 -15.20
CA GLY A 180 3.27 22.05 -15.66
C GLY A 180 3.42 20.66 -15.04
N ASP A 181 2.53 20.23 -14.14
CA ASP A 181 2.24 18.80 -13.96
C ASP A 181 1.33 18.38 -15.12
N GLY A 182 1.80 17.50 -16.01
CA GLY A 182 0.99 17.01 -17.13
C GLY A 182 0.06 15.90 -16.66
N THR A 183 0.25 14.68 -17.15
CA THR A 183 -0.54 13.52 -16.76
C THR A 183 0.01 12.91 -15.48
N CYS A 184 -0.86 12.70 -14.49
CA CYS A 184 -0.51 12.13 -13.20
C CYS A 184 -1.29 10.84 -12.91
N ILE A 185 -0.73 10.00 -12.05
CA ILE A 185 -1.38 8.83 -11.46
C ILE A 185 -1.08 8.79 -9.97
N GLU A 186 -2.09 8.55 -9.16
CA GLU A 186 -1.93 8.24 -7.75
C GLU A 186 -1.89 6.73 -7.57
N VAL A 187 -0.85 6.26 -6.88
CA VAL A 187 -0.60 4.86 -6.59
C VAL A 187 -0.80 4.66 -5.09
N GLY A 188 -1.90 4.00 -4.73
CA GLY A 188 -2.16 3.58 -3.36
C GLY A 188 -1.67 2.15 -3.10
N PHE A 189 -1.34 1.84 -1.86
CA PHE A 189 -0.98 0.48 -1.44
C PHE A 189 -1.55 0.13 -0.07
N ASP A 190 -2.08 -1.10 0.06
CA ASP A 190 -2.50 -1.69 1.33
C ASP A 190 -1.42 -2.67 1.79
N ALA A 191 -0.71 -2.30 2.85
CA ALA A 191 0.53 -2.93 3.29
C ALA A 191 0.58 -3.02 4.82
N PRO A 192 -0.26 -3.87 5.43
CA PRO A 192 -0.23 -4.12 6.87
C PRO A 192 1.13 -4.68 7.27
N MET A 193 1.57 -4.35 8.48
CA MET A 193 2.79 -4.87 9.05
C MET A 193 2.57 -5.27 10.51
N SER A 194 3.33 -6.28 10.92
CA SER A 194 3.46 -6.68 12.31
C SER A 194 4.94 -6.80 12.68
N GLY A 195 5.23 -6.71 13.96
CA GLY A 195 6.59 -6.66 14.46
C GLY A 195 6.67 -6.05 15.84
N ASN A 196 7.81 -5.45 16.15
CA ASN A 196 8.03 -4.81 17.44
C ASN A 196 8.78 -3.47 17.31
N TRP A 197 8.46 -2.59 18.24
CA TRP A 197 9.31 -1.47 18.65
C TRP A 197 9.85 -1.80 20.04
N THR A 198 11.17 -1.73 20.23
CA THR A 198 11.82 -1.97 21.51
C THR A 198 12.58 -0.73 21.96
N LEU A 199 12.55 -0.45 23.27
CA LEU A 199 13.32 0.62 23.91
C LEU A 199 14.14 0.04 25.05
N ASP A 200 15.46 0.12 24.92
CA ASP A 200 16.42 -0.13 25.98
C ASP A 200 16.92 1.19 26.56
N VAL A 201 16.82 1.36 27.87
CA VAL A 201 17.35 2.52 28.61
C VAL A 201 18.39 2.02 29.60
N ALA A 202 19.54 2.67 29.64
CA ALA A 202 20.58 2.46 30.65
C ALA A 202 21.06 3.79 31.22
N SER A 203 21.32 3.84 32.52
CA SER A 203 21.88 5.01 33.20
C SER A 203 23.14 4.65 33.98
N THR A 204 24.00 5.64 34.22
CA THR A 204 25.24 5.51 35.00
C THR A 204 25.03 5.16 36.47
N ASP A 205 23.83 5.36 37.01
CA ASP A 205 23.42 4.92 38.35
C ASP A 205 23.18 3.40 38.45
N GLY A 206 23.24 2.68 37.32
CA GLY A 206 22.98 1.25 37.22
C GLY A 206 21.55 0.90 36.80
N THR A 207 20.66 1.88 36.64
CA THR A 207 19.29 1.67 36.16
C THR A 207 19.30 1.09 34.75
N ARG A 208 18.50 0.04 34.53
CA ARG A 208 18.24 -0.57 33.22
C ARG A 208 16.75 -0.84 33.05
N LYS A 209 16.21 -0.50 31.87
CA LYS A 209 14.82 -0.72 31.52
C LYS A 209 14.72 -1.21 30.08
N HIS A 210 13.81 -2.15 29.85
CA HIS A 210 13.46 -2.66 28.54
C HIS A 210 11.94 -2.55 28.36
N GLU A 211 11.49 -1.98 27.25
CA GLU A 211 10.09 -1.92 26.87
C GLU A 211 9.90 -2.50 25.46
N GLU A 212 8.82 -3.25 25.25
CA GLU A 212 8.36 -3.68 23.93
C GLU A 212 6.96 -3.14 23.68
N ARG A 213 6.71 -2.67 22.46
CA ARG A 213 5.42 -2.16 22.00
C ARG A 213 5.18 -2.57 20.55
N SER A 214 3.96 -2.30 20.06
CA SER A 214 3.65 -2.40 18.64
C SER A 214 4.55 -1.49 17.80
N PRO A 215 4.77 -1.82 16.51
CA PRO A 215 5.56 -0.98 15.62
C PRO A 215 5.09 0.47 15.58
N GLU A 216 6.03 1.38 15.76
CA GLU A 216 5.86 2.83 15.60
C GLU A 216 7.06 3.37 14.81
N SER A 217 6.89 4.49 14.12
CA SER A 217 8.02 5.17 13.50
C SER A 217 8.87 5.86 14.55
N LEU A 218 10.20 5.79 14.43
CA LEU A 218 11.10 6.52 15.33
C LEU A 218 11.06 8.04 15.07
N GLU A 219 10.51 8.44 13.93
CA GLU A 219 10.24 9.82 13.55
C GLU A 219 8.76 10.18 13.78
N GLY A 220 8.50 11.36 14.36
CA GLY A 220 7.15 11.81 14.74
C GLY A 220 6.43 12.65 13.69
N SER A 221 7.03 12.84 12.51
CA SER A 221 6.47 13.67 11.44
C SER A 221 5.46 12.91 10.59
N VAL A 222 4.21 13.41 10.54
CA VAL A 222 3.15 12.84 9.67
C VAL A 222 3.42 12.98 8.17
N TYR A 223 4.34 13.88 7.78
CA TYR A 223 4.75 14.04 6.38
C TYR A 223 5.77 12.99 5.93
N SER A 224 6.31 12.22 6.88
CA SER A 224 7.28 11.18 6.61
C SER A 224 6.63 9.96 5.98
N ALA A 225 7.29 9.40 4.97
CA ALA A 225 6.79 8.21 4.29
C ALA A 225 6.80 6.94 5.16
N PHE A 226 7.52 6.95 6.29
CA PHE A 226 7.54 5.85 7.26
C PHE A 226 6.74 6.13 8.51
N ALA A 227 5.94 7.20 8.56
CA ALA A 227 5.03 7.40 9.68
C ALA A 227 4.08 6.20 9.79
N VAL A 228 4.05 5.54 10.95
CA VAL A 228 3.25 4.34 11.20
C VAL A 228 2.13 4.64 12.17
N ARG A 229 0.96 4.05 11.91
CA ARG A 229 -0.16 3.98 12.84
C ARG A 229 -0.46 2.53 13.18
N THR A 230 -0.65 2.24 14.46
CA THR A 230 -1.16 0.95 14.93
C THR A 230 -2.64 1.08 15.31
N TYR A 231 -3.47 0.16 14.85
CA TYR A 231 -4.90 0.10 15.17
C TYR A 231 -5.18 -0.83 16.34
N ASP A 232 -6.39 -0.73 16.92
CA ASP A 232 -6.79 -1.52 18.10
C ASP A 232 -6.71 -3.04 17.88
N ALA A 233 -6.80 -3.50 16.63
CA ALA A 233 -6.62 -4.90 16.25
C ALA A 233 -5.15 -5.38 16.29
N GLY A 234 -4.20 -4.49 16.61
CA GLY A 234 -2.76 -4.78 16.69
C GLY A 234 -2.01 -4.71 15.36
N GLU A 235 -2.71 -4.36 14.28
CA GLU A 235 -2.12 -4.19 12.95
C GLU A 235 -1.54 -2.79 12.80
N SER A 236 -0.35 -2.69 12.23
CA SER A 236 0.31 -1.43 11.94
C SER A 236 0.30 -1.15 10.43
N GLU A 237 0.15 0.10 10.03
CA GLU A 237 0.16 0.53 8.62
C GLU A 237 0.92 1.85 8.48
N PHE A 238 1.45 2.12 7.28
CA PHE A 238 1.95 3.45 6.97
C PHE A 238 0.78 4.44 6.87
N ILE A 239 0.93 5.62 7.48
CA ILE A 239 -0.06 6.70 7.38
C ILE A 239 -0.16 7.18 5.92
N ASN A 240 1.00 7.38 5.28
CA ASN A 240 1.10 7.76 3.88
C ASN A 240 1.08 6.50 3.01
N HIS A 241 -0.12 6.08 2.62
CA HIS A 241 -0.40 4.88 1.84
C HIS A 241 -0.57 5.17 0.34
N SER A 242 -0.30 6.41 -0.11
CA SER A 242 -0.35 6.77 -1.52
C SER A 242 0.80 7.69 -1.93
N LEU A 243 1.10 7.68 -3.23
CA LEU A 243 2.09 8.54 -3.87
C LEU A 243 1.58 8.97 -5.24
N THR A 244 1.75 10.24 -5.57
CA THR A 244 1.38 10.81 -6.87
C THR A 244 2.60 10.87 -7.79
N LEU A 245 2.49 10.27 -8.98
CA LEU A 245 3.52 10.25 -10.03
C LEU A 245 3.04 11.08 -11.21
N CYS A 246 3.89 11.97 -11.73
CA CYS A 246 3.52 12.85 -12.85
C CYS A 246 4.60 12.86 -13.94
N ASP A 247 4.19 13.08 -15.19
CA ASP A 247 5.09 13.25 -16.35
C ASP A 247 5.80 14.63 -16.41
N GLY A 248 5.49 15.50 -15.45
CA GLY A 248 6.11 16.81 -15.27
C GLY A 248 7.62 16.73 -14.99
N PRO A 249 8.33 17.87 -14.96
CA PRO A 249 9.77 17.91 -14.79
C PRO A 249 10.22 17.25 -13.48
N ARG A 250 11.25 16.41 -13.56
CA ARG A 250 11.78 15.66 -12.40
C ARG A 250 12.32 16.57 -11.29
N ASN A 251 12.98 17.66 -11.67
CA ASN A 251 13.59 18.61 -10.76
C ASN A 251 12.87 19.94 -10.93
N ARG A 252 12.15 20.37 -9.89
CA ARG A 252 11.58 21.73 -9.83
C ARG A 252 12.51 22.64 -9.02
N PRO A 253 12.68 23.89 -9.44
CA PRO A 253 13.67 24.80 -8.85
C PRO A 253 13.34 25.22 -7.40
N ASP A 254 12.10 25.05 -6.94
CA ASP A 254 11.66 25.59 -5.66
C ASP A 254 11.20 24.51 -4.68
N GLN A 255 11.68 24.59 -3.43
CA GLN A 255 11.05 23.94 -2.28
C GLN A 255 9.70 24.62 -2.04
N MET A 256 8.63 24.08 -2.65
CA MET A 256 7.28 24.53 -2.32
C MET A 256 6.91 24.05 -0.92
N THR A 257 6.05 24.81 -0.24
CA THR A 257 5.50 24.50 1.09
C THR A 257 4.59 23.26 1.12
N GLN A 258 4.32 22.65 -0.02
CA GLN A 258 3.52 21.44 -0.17
C GLN A 258 4.35 20.38 -0.90
N GLY A 259 4.22 19.12 -0.46
CA GLY A 259 4.94 18.01 -1.05
C GLY A 259 4.57 17.87 -2.52
N LEU A 260 5.56 18.04 -3.40
CA LEU A 260 5.33 17.97 -4.84
C LEU A 260 5.16 16.52 -5.29
N PRO A 261 4.29 16.24 -6.28
CA PRO A 261 4.22 14.91 -6.87
C PRO A 261 5.60 14.49 -7.42
N ALA A 262 5.83 13.18 -7.50
CA ALA A 262 7.05 12.64 -8.06
C ALA A 262 7.06 12.80 -9.59
N GLY A 263 7.61 13.92 -10.06
CA GLY A 263 7.82 14.21 -11.48
C GLY A 263 8.83 13.29 -12.16
N GLY A 264 8.84 13.28 -13.49
CA GLY A 264 9.75 12.50 -14.34
C GLY A 264 9.19 11.15 -14.79
N MET A 265 7.87 10.96 -14.74
CA MET A 265 7.22 9.80 -15.33
C MET A 265 7.35 9.86 -16.86
N THR A 266 7.63 8.72 -17.49
CA THR A 266 7.66 8.57 -18.94
C THR A 266 6.48 7.73 -19.38
N ILE A 267 5.73 8.23 -20.36
CA ILE A 267 4.58 7.55 -20.96
C ILE A 267 4.95 7.23 -22.41
N SER A 268 4.73 5.99 -22.84
CA SER A 268 4.98 5.58 -24.22
C SER A 268 4.06 6.32 -25.21
N PRO A 269 4.44 6.47 -26.50
CA PRO A 269 3.62 7.20 -27.47
C PRO A 269 2.22 6.61 -27.71
N ASP A 270 2.07 5.29 -27.51
CA ASP A 270 0.79 4.59 -27.56
C ASP A 270 0.08 4.53 -26.19
N GLU A 271 0.68 5.16 -25.18
CA GLU A 271 0.23 5.28 -23.79
C GLU A 271 0.01 3.93 -23.09
N SER A 272 0.55 2.84 -23.64
CA SER A 272 0.42 1.49 -23.10
C SER A 272 1.41 1.21 -21.97
N VAL A 273 2.46 2.02 -21.82
CA VAL A 273 3.51 1.83 -20.81
C VAL A 273 3.84 3.14 -20.11
N TRP A 274 3.77 3.13 -18.78
CA TRP A 274 4.06 4.28 -17.93
C TRP A 274 5.15 3.86 -16.95
N THR A 275 6.21 4.64 -16.83
CA THR A 275 7.36 4.26 -15.99
C THR A 275 7.91 5.45 -15.22
N ARG A 276 8.35 5.22 -13.99
CA ARG A 276 9.07 6.20 -13.18
C ARG A 276 10.17 5.49 -12.40
N SER A 277 11.43 5.93 -12.52
CA SER A 277 12.56 5.32 -11.81
C SER A 277 13.53 6.33 -11.21
N GLY A 278 14.02 6.03 -10.00
CA GLY A 278 15.04 6.77 -9.27
C GLY A 278 14.48 7.68 -8.17
N GLU A 279 15.36 8.52 -7.62
CA GLU A 279 15.05 9.41 -6.49
C GLU A 279 13.86 10.34 -6.78
N TRP A 280 12.99 10.49 -5.79
CA TRP A 280 11.93 11.50 -5.71
C TRP A 280 12.43 12.66 -4.86
N VAL A 281 12.62 13.81 -5.52
CA VAL A 281 13.09 15.06 -4.90
C VAL A 281 11.91 16.01 -4.68
N GLY A 282 12.05 16.95 -3.75
CA GLY A 282 11.05 18.01 -3.53
C GLY A 282 9.88 17.62 -2.61
N HIS A 283 10.07 16.66 -1.69
CA HIS A 283 9.13 16.33 -0.62
C HIS A 283 9.49 17.03 0.69
N ASN A 284 8.51 17.16 1.61
CA ASN A 284 8.60 17.99 2.82
C ASN A 284 9.61 17.53 3.89
N THR A 285 10.16 16.33 3.76
CA THR A 285 11.03 15.70 4.78
C THR A 285 12.52 15.71 4.41
N VAL A 286 12.88 16.37 3.32
CA VAL A 286 14.29 16.65 3.00
C VAL A 286 14.92 17.58 4.05
N PRO A 287 16.23 17.46 4.35
CA PRO A 287 17.19 16.51 3.78
C PRO A 287 17.29 15.17 4.54
N ALA A 288 16.56 15.00 5.65
CA ALA A 288 16.71 13.83 6.50
C ALA A 288 16.17 12.53 5.87
N GLU A 289 15.26 12.66 4.90
CA GLU A 289 14.62 11.55 4.21
C GLU A 289 14.95 11.56 2.71
N HIS A 290 15.25 10.39 2.16
CA HIS A 290 15.43 10.16 0.73
C HIS A 290 14.44 9.09 0.24
N ARG A 291 13.66 9.44 -0.79
CA ARG A 291 12.65 8.57 -1.39
C ARG A 291 13.11 8.08 -2.76
N TYR A 292 12.95 6.79 -3.04
CA TYR A 292 13.28 6.17 -4.32
C TYR A 292 12.08 5.37 -4.83
N ILE A 293 11.71 5.60 -6.09
CA ILE A 293 10.56 4.97 -6.72
C ILE A 293 11.04 4.26 -7.97
N ASP A 294 10.76 2.96 -8.08
CA ASP A 294 10.75 2.22 -9.34
C ASP A 294 9.32 1.74 -9.58
N PHE A 295 8.64 2.35 -10.54
CA PHE A 295 7.25 2.09 -10.90
C PHE A 295 7.14 1.78 -12.39
N SER A 296 6.30 0.81 -12.72
CA SER A 296 5.91 0.46 -14.08
C SER A 296 4.43 0.10 -14.12
N LEU A 297 3.70 0.65 -15.08
CA LEU A 297 2.37 0.23 -15.49
C LEU A 297 2.41 -0.16 -16.96
N LYS A 298 1.85 -1.33 -17.29
CA LYS A 298 1.79 -1.85 -18.67
C LYS A 298 0.39 -2.34 -18.99
N VAL A 299 -0.18 -1.94 -20.12
CA VAL A 299 -1.38 -2.57 -20.67
C VAL A 299 -0.99 -3.97 -21.16
N VAL A 300 -1.69 -4.99 -20.67
CA VAL A 300 -1.41 -6.39 -20.96
C VAL A 300 -2.62 -7.10 -21.57
N PRO A 301 -2.43 -8.24 -22.26
CA PRO A 301 -3.54 -9.09 -22.65
C PRO A 301 -4.43 -9.43 -21.45
N ARG A 302 -5.75 -9.35 -21.62
CA ARG A 302 -6.70 -9.59 -20.54
C ARG A 302 -6.73 -11.07 -20.17
N THR A 303 -6.46 -11.35 -18.90
CA THR A 303 -6.47 -12.69 -18.29
C THR A 303 -7.34 -12.77 -17.04
N LEU A 304 -7.65 -11.65 -16.38
CA LEU A 304 -8.49 -11.62 -15.19
C LEU A 304 -9.98 -11.79 -15.53
N PRO A 305 -10.71 -12.68 -14.82
CA PRO A 305 -12.16 -12.74 -14.90
C PRO A 305 -12.81 -11.58 -14.13
N TYR A 306 -14.02 -11.17 -14.51
CA TYR A 306 -14.85 -10.30 -13.67
C TYR A 306 -15.42 -11.15 -12.52
N PRO A 307 -15.36 -10.71 -11.24
CA PRO A 307 -16.00 -11.42 -10.15
C PRO A 307 -17.51 -11.36 -10.35
N ASN A 308 -18.15 -12.53 -10.33
CA ASN A 308 -19.61 -12.59 -10.27
C ASN A 308 -20.08 -11.91 -8.97
N PRO A 309 -21.13 -11.07 -9.01
CA PRO A 309 -21.87 -10.74 -7.80
C PRO A 309 -22.46 -11.99 -7.14
#